data_AF-A0A4Q1BCX1-F1
#
_entry.id   AF-A0A4Q1BCX1-F1
#
_cell.length_a   1.000
_cell.length_b   1.000
_cell.length_c   1.000
_cell.angle_alpha   90.00
_cell.angle_beta   90.00
_cell.angle_gamma   90.00
#
_symmetry.space_group_name_H-M   'P 1'
#
loop_
_entity.id
_entity.type
_entity.pdbx_description
1 polymer ?
#
loop_
_entity_poly.entity_id
_entity_poly.type
_entity_poly.pdbx_seq_one_letter_code
_entity_poly.pdbx_strand_id
1 'polypeptide(L)'
;MRSFTLVSLLPLLSLTHASPVRRACTRHNSTVTAAAAFANGGTHSHAAGNGQHMSNHGFGQVSSSSAPAVQPTINTPAPQGAHSGVVPTSVASTPVVSPVPAPSSAAAPPSAPSTGGNGGGGNGGGGAAGGAVGLAVDSSSGQLSAFKSVSGSKLSWYYNWGLSPTGSGADGLEFVPMVWGTGSTSGLAAAAKSWPAGTKYVLSFNEPDQPSSVGGSAISAGDAATAHQNWVTTLGGSYLISTPAVARGGKQWLQDWVTACAGKCKYDIVSFHFYGTDADDLITYAKDFYSTFNKPLWLTEWDCTDYSSGQVCTLDQAKAFMTTVIDWIEGEGASMVQRYSWFGDFPKMSTDGNGLANADGSPNALGQYYVAL
;
A
#
# COMPACT_ATOMS: atom_id res chain seq x y z
N MET A 1 -22.18 -50.03 54.25
CA MET A 1 -21.34 -49.37 55.27
C MET A 1 -21.08 -47.93 54.81
N ARG A 2 -21.55 -46.94 55.61
CA ARG A 2 -21.22 -45.49 55.65
C ARG A 2 -21.41 -44.71 54.32
N SER A 3 -22.49 -43.97 54.06
CA SER A 3 -23.00 -42.72 54.70
C SER A 3 -21.90 -41.72 55.08
N PHE A 4 -21.92 -40.53 54.45
CA PHE A 4 -21.97 -39.24 55.17
C PHE A 4 -22.46 -38.11 54.25
N THR A 5 -23.04 -37.12 54.92
CA THR A 5 -24.02 -36.11 54.49
C THR A 5 -23.37 -34.73 54.37
N LEU A 6 -24.06 -33.83 53.65
CA LEU A 6 -23.89 -32.38 53.50
C LEU A 6 -23.18 -31.62 54.64
N VAL A 7 -22.46 -30.55 54.29
CA VAL A 7 -22.60 -29.22 54.93
C VAL A 7 -22.47 -28.11 53.88
N SER A 8 -23.48 -27.24 53.84
CA SER A 8 -23.59 -25.95 53.15
C SER A 8 -22.91 -24.85 53.96
N LEU A 9 -22.32 -23.83 53.32
CA LEU A 9 -22.17 -22.47 53.86
C LEU A 9 -21.81 -21.47 52.74
N LEU A 10 -22.79 -20.67 52.33
CA LEU A 10 -22.58 -19.32 51.78
C LEU A 10 -22.23 -18.35 52.93
N PRO A 11 -21.57 -17.22 52.62
CA PRO A 11 -22.25 -15.95 52.86
C PRO A 11 -22.20 -14.97 51.68
N LEU A 12 -23.23 -14.11 51.67
CA LEU A 12 -23.47 -12.98 50.78
C LEU A 12 -22.56 -11.75 51.07
N LEU A 13 -22.69 -10.75 50.17
CA LEU A 13 -22.30 -9.32 50.20
C LEU A 13 -20.91 -9.01 49.59
N SER A 14 -20.71 -8.03 48.71
CA SER A 14 -21.54 -6.92 48.21
C SER A 14 -21.03 -6.43 46.85
N LEU A 15 -21.95 -5.97 46.00
CA LEU A 15 -21.67 -5.17 44.81
C LEU A 15 -21.14 -3.78 45.20
N THR A 16 -20.07 -3.33 44.55
CA THR A 16 -19.84 -1.91 44.28
C THR A 16 -19.43 -1.71 42.81
N HIS A 17 -20.26 -0.98 42.08
CA HIS A 17 -19.97 -0.43 40.76
C HIS A 17 -18.96 0.71 40.89
N ALA A 18 -17.92 0.71 40.06
CA ALA A 18 -17.11 1.89 39.80
C ALA A 18 -16.87 2.02 38.29
N SER A 19 -17.56 3.00 37.69
CA SER A 19 -17.38 3.45 36.31
C SER A 19 -15.98 4.06 36.09
N PRO A 20 -15.32 3.84 34.95
CA PRO A 20 -14.21 4.69 34.56
C PRO A 20 -14.72 5.98 33.92
N VAL A 21 -14.33 7.08 34.56
CA VAL A 21 -14.54 8.47 34.18
C VAL A 21 -13.91 8.77 32.81
N ARG A 22 -14.70 9.34 31.90
CA ARG A 22 -14.24 10.01 30.68
C ARG A 22 -13.34 11.18 31.08
N ARG A 23 -12.03 11.11 30.79
CA ARG A 23 -11.17 12.30 30.80
C ARG A 23 -11.31 13.03 29.48
N ALA A 24 -11.90 14.21 29.55
CA ALA A 24 -11.86 15.21 28.48
C ALA A 24 -10.43 15.76 28.36
N CYS A 25 -9.85 15.67 27.16
CA CYS A 25 -8.66 16.42 26.79
C CYS A 25 -9.04 17.89 26.57
N THR A 26 -8.72 18.75 27.54
CA THR A 26 -8.74 20.19 27.36
C THR A 26 -7.53 20.60 26.52
N ARG A 27 -7.76 21.13 25.32
CA ARG A 27 -6.71 21.75 24.49
C ARG A 27 -6.21 23.01 25.20
N HIS A 28 -4.93 23.02 25.59
CA HIS A 28 -4.21 24.26 25.84
C HIS A 28 -3.67 24.80 24.52
N ASN A 29 -4.14 25.99 24.19
CA ASN A 29 -3.70 26.76 23.04
C ASN A 29 -2.48 27.57 23.47
N SER A 30 -1.27 27.06 23.20
CA SER A 30 -0.03 27.81 23.37
C SER A 30 0.44 28.28 22.00
N THR A 31 0.23 29.56 21.75
CA THR A 31 0.79 30.33 20.64
C THR A 31 2.32 30.35 20.76
N VAL A 32 3.02 29.72 19.82
CA VAL A 32 4.46 29.91 19.62
C VAL A 32 4.65 30.98 18.56
N THR A 33 5.06 32.16 19.00
CA THR A 33 5.58 33.24 18.16
C THR A 33 7.00 32.90 17.75
N ALA A 34 7.22 32.67 16.45
CA ALA A 34 8.55 32.68 15.86
C ALA A 34 8.99 34.14 15.66
N ALA A 35 10.10 34.53 16.27
CA ALA A 35 10.82 35.76 15.95
C ALA A 35 12.27 35.41 15.63
N ALA A 36 12.62 35.52 14.35
CA ALA A 36 13.99 35.60 13.88
C ALA A 36 14.49 37.03 14.07
N ALA A 37 15.65 37.22 14.69
CA ALA A 37 16.40 38.47 14.62
C ALA A 37 17.90 38.23 14.82
N PHE A 38 18.58 38.16 13.68
CA PHE A 38 19.88 38.75 13.35
C PHE A 38 20.85 39.12 14.49
N ALA A 39 21.99 38.44 14.47
CA ALA A 39 23.23 38.86 15.08
C ALA A 39 23.76 40.15 14.40
N ASN A 40 24.17 41.12 15.19
CA ASN A 40 24.98 42.24 14.75
C ASN A 40 26.10 42.46 15.77
N GLY A 41 27.34 42.20 15.36
CA GLY A 41 28.55 42.40 16.14
C GLY A 41 29.65 42.79 15.17
N GLY A 42 29.83 44.10 15.01
CA GLY A 42 30.70 44.70 14.01
C GLY A 42 32.18 44.51 14.31
N THR A 43 32.96 44.37 13.23
CA THR A 43 34.40 44.59 13.22
C THR A 43 34.71 45.71 12.24
N HIS A 44 35.32 46.78 12.75
CA HIS A 44 35.95 47.83 11.97
C HIS A 44 37.20 47.31 11.26
N SER A 45 37.45 47.75 10.01
CA SER A 45 38.65 48.52 9.62
C SER A 45 38.92 48.51 8.10
N HIS A 46 39.16 49.73 7.55
CA HIS A 46 39.94 50.09 6.34
C HIS A 46 39.52 49.55 4.96
N ALA A 47 39.69 50.21 3.82
CA ALA A 47 39.92 51.60 3.40
C ALA A 47 39.86 51.62 1.85
N ALA A 48 39.42 52.75 1.28
CA ALA A 48 39.72 53.30 -0.07
C ALA A 48 39.22 52.61 -1.36
N GLY A 49 38.63 53.44 -2.26
CA GLY A 49 38.87 53.31 -3.71
C GLY A 49 37.68 53.50 -4.69
N ASN A 50 37.33 54.76 -4.97
CA ASN A 50 36.88 55.37 -6.25
C ASN A 50 35.90 54.69 -7.25
N GLY A 51 34.95 55.52 -7.74
CA GLY A 51 34.38 55.47 -9.10
C GLY A 51 32.84 55.59 -9.17
N GLN A 52 32.27 56.80 -9.11
CA GLN A 52 31.70 57.55 -10.25
C GLN A 52 30.66 56.76 -11.10
N HIS A 53 29.35 57.02 -10.95
CA HIS A 53 28.53 57.70 -11.97
C HIS A 53 27.06 57.93 -11.53
N MET A 54 26.47 58.96 -12.12
CA MET A 54 25.29 59.72 -11.72
C MET A 54 23.92 59.14 -12.09
N SER A 55 22.88 59.60 -11.36
CA SER A 55 21.59 60.20 -11.84
C SER A 55 20.43 59.75 -10.94
N ASN A 56 19.95 60.53 -9.97
CA ASN A 56 19.11 61.75 -9.97
C ASN A 56 17.58 61.48 -9.90
N HIS A 57 16.91 62.37 -9.14
CA HIS A 57 15.48 62.49 -8.83
C HIS A 57 14.99 61.58 -7.68
N GLY A 58 14.52 62.06 -6.53
CA GLY A 58 14.01 63.37 -6.13
C GLY A 58 12.59 63.20 -5.59
N PHE A 59 12.43 63.03 -4.26
CA PHE A 59 11.13 63.00 -3.60
C PHE A 59 11.06 64.10 -2.55
N GLY A 60 10.22 65.10 -2.81
CA GLY A 60 9.71 66.04 -1.83
C GLY A 60 8.39 65.54 -1.23
N GLN A 61 8.23 65.82 0.07
CA GLN A 61 7.02 65.66 0.88
C GLN A 61 5.83 66.46 0.27
N VAL A 62 4.55 66.24 0.57
CA VAL A 62 3.85 66.45 1.86
C VAL A 62 2.40 65.91 1.74
N SER A 63 1.88 65.35 2.86
CA SER A 63 0.51 65.24 3.42
C SER A 63 -0.73 65.47 2.51
N SER A 64 -1.86 64.76 2.61
CA SER A 64 -2.74 64.58 3.78
C SER A 64 -4.07 63.88 3.37
N SER A 65 -4.84 63.46 4.38
CA SER A 65 -6.31 63.24 4.44
C SER A 65 -6.95 61.91 3.94
N SER A 66 -7.20 61.03 4.92
CA SER A 66 -8.49 60.43 5.32
C SER A 66 -9.59 60.09 4.28
N ALA A 67 -9.84 58.78 4.10
CA ALA A 67 -11.17 58.18 3.95
C ALA A 67 -11.13 56.67 4.34
N PRO A 68 -12.20 56.09 4.89
CA PRO A 68 -12.16 54.82 5.63
C PRO A 68 -12.15 53.56 4.74
N ALA A 69 -11.56 52.49 5.27
CA ALA A 69 -11.47 51.17 4.64
C ALA A 69 -12.83 50.47 4.56
N VAL A 70 -13.16 49.95 3.37
CA VAL A 70 -14.26 49.03 3.11
C VAL A 70 -13.81 47.62 3.49
N GLN A 71 -14.44 47.01 4.49
CA GLN A 71 -14.33 45.56 4.76
C GLN A 71 -15.37 44.80 3.92
N PRO A 72 -15.02 43.64 3.33
CA PRO A 72 -16.00 42.74 2.74
C PRO A 72 -16.73 41.94 3.84
N THR A 73 -18.06 42.03 3.83
CA THR A 73 -18.98 41.27 4.69
C THR A 73 -19.14 39.83 4.19
N ILE A 74 -18.86 38.87 5.08
CA ILE A 74 -19.25 37.46 4.94
C ILE A 74 -20.65 37.30 5.54
N ASN A 75 -21.62 36.87 4.73
CA ASN A 75 -22.98 36.55 5.19
C ASN A 75 -23.04 35.10 5.70
N THR A 76 -23.21 34.94 7.00
CA THR A 76 -23.75 33.72 7.64
C THR A 76 -25.19 33.99 8.09
N PRO A 77 -26.17 33.12 7.78
CA PRO A 77 -27.43 33.09 8.49
C PRO A 77 -27.46 31.99 9.56
N ALA A 78 -27.87 32.37 10.76
CA ALA A 78 -28.42 31.51 11.82
C ALA A 78 -29.60 32.26 12.47
N PRO A 79 -30.36 31.67 13.40
CA PRO A 79 -31.27 30.53 13.27
C PRO A 79 -32.72 30.95 13.62
N GLN A 80 -33.75 30.24 13.16
CA GLN A 80 -35.12 30.39 13.72
C GLN A 80 -35.82 29.05 13.84
N GLY A 81 -36.44 28.84 15.01
CA GLY A 81 -37.03 27.59 15.46
C GLY A 81 -38.54 27.47 15.23
N ALA A 82 -38.96 26.20 15.35
CA ALA A 82 -40.23 25.63 15.82
C ALA A 82 -41.56 26.34 15.49
N HIS A 83 -42.39 25.68 14.69
CA HIS A 83 -43.82 25.50 14.99
C HIS A 83 -44.37 24.17 14.41
N SER A 84 -45.20 23.52 15.21
CA SER A 84 -45.86 22.23 15.04
C SER A 84 -46.82 22.14 13.85
N GLY A 85 -46.86 20.97 13.21
CA GLY A 85 -47.94 20.51 12.33
C GLY A 85 -48.03 18.99 12.36
N VAL A 86 -49.15 18.48 12.87
CA VAL A 86 -49.48 17.04 13.05
C VAL A 86 -50.11 16.50 11.77
N VAL A 87 -49.60 15.39 11.20
CA VAL A 87 -50.27 14.54 10.18
C VAL A 87 -49.73 13.09 10.30
N PRO A 88 -50.53 12.01 10.11
CA PRO A 88 -50.46 10.81 10.95
C PRO A 88 -49.57 9.66 10.45
N THR A 89 -49.31 8.77 11.40
CA THR A 89 -48.60 7.50 11.31
C THR A 89 -49.32 6.44 10.47
N SER A 90 -48.57 5.82 9.56
CA SER A 90 -48.93 4.57 8.87
C SER A 90 -47.85 3.54 9.19
N VAL A 91 -48.23 2.51 9.94
CA VAL A 91 -47.39 1.36 10.32
C VAL A 91 -47.55 0.27 9.26
N ALA A 92 -46.46 -0.05 8.56
CA ALA A 92 -46.40 -1.22 7.68
C ALA A 92 -45.77 -2.41 8.44
N SER A 93 -46.56 -3.47 8.54
CA SER A 93 -46.27 -4.70 9.29
C SER A 93 -45.23 -5.59 8.59
N THR A 94 -44.32 -6.16 9.37
CA THR A 94 -43.38 -7.22 8.97
C THR A 94 -44.09 -8.54 8.69
N PRO A 95 -43.76 -9.30 7.63
CA PRO A 95 -44.22 -10.68 7.49
C PRO A 95 -43.37 -11.63 8.35
N VAL A 96 -44.05 -12.47 9.11
CA VAL A 96 -43.51 -13.58 9.90
C VAL A 96 -43.15 -14.73 8.96
N VAL A 97 -41.91 -15.23 9.05
CA VAL A 97 -41.43 -16.43 8.37
C VAL A 97 -41.78 -17.66 9.22
N SER A 98 -42.33 -18.70 8.61
CA SER A 98 -42.44 -20.05 9.17
C SER A 98 -41.87 -21.08 8.18
N PRO A 99 -41.28 -22.20 8.65
CA PRO A 99 -40.30 -22.97 7.89
C PRO A 99 -40.91 -24.12 7.08
N VAL A 100 -40.27 -24.49 5.96
CA VAL A 100 -40.62 -25.65 5.11
C VAL A 100 -39.32 -26.36 4.65
N PRO A 101 -39.32 -27.70 4.51
CA PRO A 101 -38.22 -28.57 4.95
C PRO A 101 -37.18 -28.99 3.91
N ALA A 102 -36.10 -29.61 4.40
CA ALA A 102 -34.98 -30.17 3.65
C ALA A 102 -35.37 -31.32 2.70
N PRO A 103 -34.72 -31.43 1.51
CA PRO A 103 -34.66 -32.67 0.76
C PRO A 103 -33.27 -33.34 0.80
N SER A 104 -33.34 -34.67 0.71
CA SER A 104 -32.28 -35.68 0.81
C SER A 104 -31.40 -35.80 -0.44
N SER A 105 -30.23 -36.45 -0.27
CA SER A 105 -29.23 -36.81 -1.29
C SER A 105 -29.79 -37.58 -2.49
N ALA A 106 -29.37 -37.22 -3.72
CA ALA A 106 -29.13 -38.18 -4.81
C ALA A 106 -28.38 -37.55 -6.03
N ALA A 107 -27.32 -38.26 -6.44
CA ALA A 107 -26.78 -38.49 -7.78
C ALA A 107 -26.12 -37.35 -8.61
N ALA A 108 -24.87 -37.63 -9.01
CA ALA A 108 -24.04 -36.88 -9.94
C ALA A 108 -24.53 -36.97 -11.40
N PRO A 109 -24.29 -35.93 -12.24
CA PRO A 109 -24.53 -36.00 -13.68
C PRO A 109 -23.34 -36.63 -14.45
N PRO A 110 -23.59 -37.19 -15.65
CA PRO A 110 -22.68 -38.10 -16.35
C PRO A 110 -21.60 -37.39 -17.19
N SER A 111 -20.49 -38.09 -17.40
CA SER A 111 -19.40 -37.75 -18.32
C SER A 111 -19.86 -37.79 -19.78
N ALA A 112 -19.40 -36.83 -20.58
CA ALA A 112 -19.52 -36.80 -22.05
C ALA A 112 -18.19 -36.30 -22.66
N PRO A 113 -17.88 -36.66 -23.93
CA PRO A 113 -16.61 -37.31 -24.24
C PRO A 113 -15.53 -36.42 -24.86
N SER A 114 -14.31 -36.95 -24.76
CA SER A 114 -13.07 -36.50 -25.38
C SER A 114 -13.11 -36.44 -26.90
N THR A 115 -12.67 -35.32 -27.47
CA THR A 115 -12.06 -35.26 -28.81
C THR A 115 -10.66 -34.69 -28.66
N GLY A 116 -9.68 -35.54 -28.97
CA GLY A 116 -8.26 -35.24 -28.83
C GLY A 116 -7.74 -34.26 -29.88
N GLY A 117 -6.98 -33.28 -29.41
CA GLY A 117 -5.97 -32.55 -30.17
C GLY A 117 -4.64 -32.73 -29.45
N ASN A 118 -3.80 -33.59 -30.01
CA ASN A 118 -2.53 -34.06 -29.49
C ASN A 118 -1.43 -32.99 -29.55
N GLY A 119 -0.61 -32.91 -28.50
CA GLY A 119 0.81 -32.52 -28.63
C GLY A 119 1.25 -31.30 -27.82
N GLY A 120 1.90 -31.55 -26.68
CA GLY A 120 2.83 -30.57 -26.08
C GLY A 120 2.75 -30.38 -24.57
N GLY A 121 2.60 -31.45 -23.78
CA GLY A 121 2.84 -31.40 -22.34
C GLY A 121 4.30 -31.08 -22.05
N GLY A 122 4.60 -29.79 -21.91
CA GLY A 122 5.82 -29.29 -21.30
C GLY A 122 5.58 -29.10 -19.82
N ASN A 123 5.98 -30.09 -19.03
CA ASN A 123 6.17 -29.96 -17.59
C ASN A 123 7.27 -28.92 -17.36
N GLY A 124 6.87 -27.65 -17.34
CA GLY A 124 7.74 -26.48 -17.17
C GLY A 124 7.70 -25.98 -15.75
N GLY A 125 8.02 -26.85 -14.78
CA GLY A 125 8.60 -26.42 -13.51
C GLY A 125 9.97 -25.80 -13.77
N GLY A 126 9.98 -24.66 -14.47
CA GLY A 126 11.16 -23.87 -14.75
C GLY A 126 11.24 -22.79 -13.69
N GLY A 127 11.87 -23.13 -12.56
CA GLY A 127 12.32 -22.13 -11.60
C GLY A 127 13.06 -21.04 -12.37
N ALA A 128 12.49 -19.84 -12.40
CA ALA A 128 13.24 -18.67 -12.81
C ALA A 128 14.42 -18.58 -11.84
N ALA A 129 15.63 -18.41 -12.39
CA ALA A 129 16.90 -18.41 -11.65
C ALA A 129 17.08 -17.25 -10.64
N GLY A 130 15.99 -16.71 -10.07
CA GLY A 130 15.99 -15.75 -8.97
C GLY A 130 14.96 -16.17 -7.93
N GLY A 131 15.35 -16.15 -6.64
CA GLY A 131 14.49 -16.52 -5.51
C GLY A 131 13.21 -15.66 -5.39
N ALA A 132 12.31 -16.03 -4.48
CA ALA A 132 11.02 -15.37 -4.30
C ALA A 132 11.10 -14.01 -3.57
N VAL A 133 12.11 -13.83 -2.71
CA VAL A 133 12.24 -12.68 -1.79
C VAL A 133 12.68 -11.42 -2.51
N GLY A 134 11.84 -10.39 -2.47
CA GLY A 134 12.08 -9.08 -3.05
C GLY A 134 12.06 -7.93 -2.05
N LEU A 135 12.51 -6.75 -2.49
CA LEU A 135 12.35 -5.51 -1.74
C LEU A 135 11.79 -4.38 -2.61
N ALA A 136 10.89 -3.61 -2.02
CA ALA A 136 10.39 -2.36 -2.55
C ALA A 136 11.23 -1.21 -1.96
N VAL A 137 11.93 -0.45 -2.81
CA VAL A 137 12.90 0.57 -2.37
C VAL A 137 12.61 1.94 -2.97
N ASP A 138 12.57 2.99 -2.16
CA ASP A 138 12.52 4.37 -2.63
C ASP A 138 13.92 5.01 -2.67
N SER A 139 13.99 6.30 -3.00
CA SER A 139 15.23 7.07 -3.04
C SER A 139 15.89 7.31 -1.67
N SER A 140 15.18 7.05 -0.57
CA SER A 140 15.72 7.10 0.79
C SER A 140 16.33 5.78 1.24
N SER A 141 16.00 4.67 0.59
CA SER A 141 16.62 3.36 0.84
C SER A 141 18.09 3.41 0.41
N GLY A 142 18.99 3.14 1.36
CA GLY A 142 20.42 3.42 1.19
C GLY A 142 21.30 2.20 0.90
N GLN A 143 20.84 0.98 1.18
CA GLN A 143 21.77 -0.15 1.35
C GLN A 143 21.20 -1.53 0.91
N LEU A 144 20.77 -1.66 -0.36
CA LEU A 144 20.44 -2.99 -0.94
C LEU A 144 21.56 -4.02 -0.72
N SER A 145 22.81 -3.58 -0.85
CA SER A 145 24.02 -4.36 -0.56
C SER A 145 24.04 -4.92 0.87
N ALA A 146 23.59 -4.15 1.85
CA ALA A 146 23.57 -4.54 3.25
C ALA A 146 22.49 -5.61 3.51
N PHE A 147 21.29 -5.44 2.94
CA PHE A 147 20.24 -6.48 2.99
C PHE A 147 20.68 -7.78 2.31
N LYS A 148 21.38 -7.69 1.18
CA LYS A 148 21.91 -8.86 0.49
C LYS A 148 23.05 -9.54 1.28
N SER A 149 23.83 -8.78 2.04
CA SER A 149 24.96 -9.28 2.83
C SER A 149 24.55 -9.89 4.18
N VAL A 150 23.28 -9.83 4.58
CA VAL A 150 22.77 -10.54 5.75
C VAL A 150 23.05 -12.03 5.59
N SER A 151 23.60 -12.66 6.63
CA SER A 151 23.88 -14.10 6.61
C SER A 151 22.60 -14.90 6.38
N GLY A 152 22.58 -15.74 5.34
CA GLY A 152 21.39 -16.50 4.95
C GLY A 152 20.40 -15.74 4.08
N SER A 153 20.72 -14.51 3.64
CA SER A 153 19.83 -13.69 2.82
C SER A 153 19.39 -14.39 1.52
N LYS A 154 18.10 -14.62 1.40
CA LYS A 154 17.39 -15.12 0.22
C LYS A 154 17.00 -14.01 -0.77
N LEU A 155 17.27 -12.74 -0.46
CA LEU A 155 16.94 -11.58 -1.30
C LEU A 155 17.51 -11.76 -2.72
N SER A 156 16.67 -11.62 -3.75
CA SER A 156 17.04 -11.92 -5.14
C SER A 156 16.60 -10.87 -6.16
N TRP A 157 15.61 -10.03 -5.82
CA TRP A 157 15.10 -9.00 -6.71
C TRP A 157 14.67 -7.76 -5.94
N TYR A 158 14.46 -6.66 -6.65
CA TYR A 158 13.93 -5.42 -6.08
C TYR A 158 13.21 -4.60 -7.15
N TYR A 159 12.39 -3.65 -6.71
CA TYR A 159 11.79 -2.62 -7.55
C TYR A 159 11.64 -1.31 -6.79
N ASN A 160 11.38 -0.21 -7.51
CA ASN A 160 11.38 1.14 -6.93
C ASN A 160 10.25 2.04 -7.45
N TRP A 161 9.13 1.44 -7.88
CA TRP A 161 8.02 2.14 -8.55
C TRP A 161 8.42 2.90 -9.83
N GLY A 162 9.64 2.71 -10.32
CA GLY A 162 10.21 3.45 -11.43
C GLY A 162 10.54 2.57 -12.63
N LEU A 163 10.83 3.25 -13.74
CA LEU A 163 11.28 2.62 -14.97
C LEU A 163 12.78 2.33 -14.99
N SER A 164 13.54 2.76 -13.99
CA SER A 164 15.00 2.66 -13.99
C SER A 164 15.49 2.33 -12.59
N PRO A 165 16.57 1.54 -12.47
CA PRO A 165 17.08 1.14 -11.17
C PRO A 165 17.52 2.36 -10.35
N THR A 166 17.31 2.30 -9.03
CA THR A 166 17.93 3.23 -8.09
C THR A 166 19.40 2.86 -7.91
N GLY A 167 20.29 3.85 -7.93
CA GLY A 167 21.72 3.66 -7.65
C GLY A 167 22.49 2.89 -8.74
N SER A 168 23.77 2.65 -8.48
CA SER A 168 24.65 1.87 -9.36
C SER A 168 24.84 0.46 -8.80
N GLY A 169 24.52 -0.57 -9.59
CA GLY A 169 24.88 -1.96 -9.33
C GLY A 169 24.15 -2.57 -8.13
N ALA A 170 23.04 -3.26 -8.38
CA ALA A 170 22.22 -3.89 -7.34
C ALA A 170 22.82 -5.17 -6.73
N ASP A 171 24.15 -5.31 -6.70
CA ASP A 171 24.87 -6.45 -6.12
C ASP A 171 24.35 -7.84 -6.56
N GLY A 172 23.99 -7.96 -7.85
CA GLY A 172 23.47 -9.20 -8.43
C GLY A 172 21.97 -9.44 -8.18
N LEU A 173 21.24 -8.49 -7.60
CA LEU A 173 19.78 -8.50 -7.53
C LEU A 173 19.17 -8.15 -8.89
N GLU A 174 18.07 -8.82 -9.23
CA GLU A 174 17.26 -8.48 -10.39
C GLU A 174 16.48 -7.19 -10.13
N PHE A 175 16.72 -6.15 -10.94
CA PHE A 175 15.84 -4.99 -10.99
C PHE A 175 14.59 -5.30 -11.82
N VAL A 176 13.41 -5.07 -11.24
CA VAL A 176 12.12 -5.18 -11.91
C VAL A 176 11.53 -3.78 -12.13
N PRO A 177 11.51 -3.25 -13.37
CA PRO A 177 10.89 -1.96 -13.66
C PRO A 177 9.36 -1.99 -13.48
N MET A 178 8.79 -0.85 -13.10
CA MET A 178 7.35 -0.66 -12.98
C MET A 178 6.87 0.48 -13.88
N VAL A 179 5.85 0.19 -14.69
CA VAL A 179 5.03 1.21 -15.35
C VAL A 179 3.98 1.67 -14.35
N TRP A 180 4.33 2.61 -13.46
CA TRP A 180 3.52 2.97 -12.29
C TRP A 180 2.12 3.51 -12.64
N GLY A 181 2.02 4.32 -13.70
CA GLY A 181 0.76 4.89 -14.20
C GLY A 181 0.87 5.29 -15.67
N THR A 182 -0.19 5.89 -16.21
CA THR A 182 -0.19 6.35 -17.62
C THR A 182 0.90 7.37 -17.90
N GLY A 183 1.27 8.21 -16.91
CA GLY A 183 2.37 9.17 -17.01
C GLY A 183 3.74 8.54 -17.26
N SER A 184 3.95 7.28 -16.88
CA SER A 184 5.21 6.56 -17.10
C SER A 184 5.35 6.04 -18.55
N THR A 185 4.26 5.95 -19.30
CA THR A 185 4.27 5.28 -20.62
C THR A 185 5.11 6.00 -21.68
N SER A 186 5.22 7.33 -21.61
CA SER A 186 5.95 8.14 -22.59
C SER A 186 7.48 7.91 -22.56
N GLY A 187 8.04 7.61 -21.39
CA GLY A 187 9.47 7.33 -21.20
C GLY A 187 9.86 5.86 -21.34
N LEU A 188 8.88 4.95 -21.41
CA LEU A 188 9.08 3.51 -21.29
C LEU A 188 10.06 2.96 -22.34
N ALA A 189 9.83 3.25 -23.63
CA ALA A 189 10.65 2.70 -24.70
C ALA A 189 12.12 3.18 -24.65
N ALA A 190 12.37 4.38 -24.12
CA ALA A 190 13.72 4.87 -23.90
C ALA A 190 14.36 4.20 -22.68
N ALA A 191 13.64 4.11 -21.55
CA ALA A 191 14.12 3.47 -20.34
C ALA A 191 14.44 1.98 -20.57
N ALA A 192 13.61 1.27 -21.33
CA ALA A 192 13.77 -0.15 -21.62
C ALA A 192 15.07 -0.49 -22.36
N LYS A 193 15.65 0.46 -23.12
CA LYS A 193 16.95 0.28 -23.77
C LYS A 193 18.13 0.31 -22.79
N SER A 194 17.90 0.87 -21.61
CA SER A 194 18.90 1.02 -20.55
C SER A 194 18.67 0.08 -19.38
N TRP A 195 17.69 -0.83 -19.47
CA TRP A 195 17.47 -1.85 -18.45
C TRP A 195 18.67 -2.80 -18.36
N PRO A 196 19.03 -3.26 -17.15
CA PRO A 196 20.09 -4.24 -16.98
C PRO A 196 19.90 -5.48 -17.88
N ALA A 197 21.00 -6.02 -18.39
CA ALA A 197 20.95 -7.24 -19.18
C ALA A 197 20.30 -8.36 -18.36
N GLY A 198 19.31 -9.04 -18.95
CA GLY A 198 18.59 -10.11 -18.28
C GLY A 198 17.36 -9.67 -17.47
N THR A 199 16.95 -8.40 -17.51
CA THR A 199 15.62 -7.98 -17.03
C THR A 199 14.53 -8.80 -17.74
N LYS A 200 13.76 -9.57 -16.97
CA LYS A 200 12.72 -10.48 -17.50
C LYS A 200 11.31 -9.99 -17.24
N TYR A 201 11.11 -9.26 -16.16
CA TYR A 201 9.79 -8.90 -15.66
C TYR A 201 9.53 -7.41 -15.77
N VAL A 202 8.27 -7.02 -15.98
CA VAL A 202 7.82 -5.63 -15.91
C VAL A 202 6.52 -5.58 -15.12
N LEU A 203 6.50 -4.78 -14.06
CA LEU A 203 5.29 -4.52 -13.29
C LEU A 203 4.43 -3.48 -14.00
N SER A 204 3.12 -3.73 -14.03
CA SER A 204 2.12 -2.78 -14.54
C SER A 204 1.67 -1.82 -13.42
N PHE A 205 0.64 -1.02 -13.71
CA PHE A 205 0.21 0.11 -12.88
C PHE A 205 0.04 -0.19 -11.39
N ASN A 206 0.43 0.78 -10.58
CA ASN A 206 0.36 0.76 -9.12
C ASN A 206 -0.98 1.32 -8.65
N GLU A 207 -1.76 0.51 -7.95
CA GLU A 207 -3.04 0.85 -7.33
C GLU A 207 -3.88 1.81 -8.17
N PRO A 208 -4.22 1.45 -9.42
CA PRO A 208 -5.06 2.30 -10.26
C PRO A 208 -6.46 2.47 -9.69
N ASP A 209 -6.90 1.58 -8.80
CA ASP A 209 -8.14 1.65 -8.05
C ASP A 209 -8.12 2.70 -6.92
N GLN A 210 -6.94 3.22 -6.56
CA GLN A 210 -6.76 4.21 -5.49
C GLN A 210 -6.45 5.61 -6.02
N PRO A 211 -6.85 6.68 -5.30
CA PRO A 211 -6.53 8.04 -5.68
C PRO A 211 -5.05 8.37 -5.48
N SER A 212 -4.51 9.30 -6.28
CA SER A 212 -3.10 9.72 -6.14
C SER A 212 -2.77 10.41 -4.83
N SER A 213 -3.77 10.91 -4.10
CA SER A 213 -3.57 11.45 -2.75
C SER A 213 -3.12 10.41 -1.73
N VAL A 214 -3.28 9.12 -2.00
CA VAL A 214 -2.82 8.01 -1.13
C VAL A 214 -1.73 7.17 -1.77
N GLY A 215 -1.18 7.59 -2.91
CA GLY A 215 -0.14 6.84 -3.63
C GLY A 215 -0.64 5.94 -4.75
N GLY A 216 -1.93 6.01 -5.11
CA GLY A 216 -2.49 5.28 -6.25
C GLY A 216 -2.33 6.00 -7.60
N SER A 217 -2.36 5.26 -8.70
CA SER A 217 -2.27 5.86 -10.04
C SER A 217 -3.58 6.43 -10.57
N ALA A 218 -4.71 6.18 -9.89
CA ALA A 218 -6.04 6.75 -10.17
C ALA A 218 -6.47 6.61 -11.65
N ILE A 219 -6.65 5.36 -12.11
CA ILE A 219 -6.98 5.04 -13.50
C ILE A 219 -8.23 4.17 -13.53
N SER A 220 -9.19 4.47 -14.39
CA SER A 220 -10.33 3.58 -14.60
C SER A 220 -9.88 2.24 -15.20
N ALA A 221 -10.60 1.15 -14.94
CA ALA A 221 -10.28 -0.17 -15.49
C ALA A 221 -10.20 -0.17 -17.03
N GLY A 222 -11.10 0.54 -17.71
CA GLY A 222 -11.11 0.65 -19.17
C GLY A 222 -9.94 1.46 -19.73
N ASP A 223 -9.60 2.58 -19.11
CA ASP A 223 -8.45 3.39 -19.53
C ASP A 223 -7.14 2.66 -19.26
N ALA A 224 -7.03 1.97 -18.13
CA ALA A 224 -5.89 1.13 -17.81
C ALA A 224 -5.74 -0.03 -18.80
N ALA A 225 -6.83 -0.68 -19.22
CA ALA A 225 -6.77 -1.76 -20.22
C ALA A 225 -6.27 -1.23 -21.59
N THR A 226 -6.74 -0.05 -22.00
CA THR A 226 -6.30 0.60 -23.24
C THR A 226 -4.83 1.02 -23.16
N ALA A 227 -4.44 1.68 -22.08
CA ALA A 227 -3.05 2.10 -21.86
C ALA A 227 -2.10 0.90 -21.79
N HIS A 228 -2.52 -0.18 -21.14
CA HIS A 228 -1.74 -1.42 -21.04
C HIS A 228 -1.49 -2.06 -22.40
N GLN A 229 -2.53 -2.22 -23.23
CA GLN A 229 -2.37 -2.70 -24.60
C GLN A 229 -1.36 -1.84 -25.39
N ASN A 230 -1.45 -0.52 -25.26
CA ASN A 230 -0.58 0.39 -25.99
C ASN A 230 0.88 0.28 -25.53
N TRP A 231 1.16 0.44 -24.23
CA TRP A 231 2.56 0.49 -23.77
C TRP A 231 3.27 -0.85 -23.95
N VAL A 232 2.58 -1.98 -23.83
CA VAL A 232 3.19 -3.30 -24.04
C VAL A 232 3.73 -3.44 -25.47
N THR A 233 3.05 -2.89 -26.47
CA THR A 233 3.53 -2.92 -27.87
C THR A 233 4.80 -2.10 -28.09
N THR A 234 5.11 -1.16 -27.19
CA THR A 234 6.33 -0.34 -27.28
C THR A 234 7.57 -1.07 -26.77
N LEU A 235 7.39 -2.17 -26.04
CA LEU A 235 8.50 -2.99 -25.57
C LEU A 235 9.02 -3.88 -26.70
N GLY A 236 10.25 -3.63 -27.14
CA GLY A 236 10.92 -4.43 -28.18
C GLY A 236 11.45 -5.79 -27.72
N GLY A 237 11.08 -6.25 -26.52
CA GLY A 237 11.62 -7.46 -25.89
C GLY A 237 10.55 -8.40 -25.33
N SER A 238 10.93 -9.67 -25.12
CA SER A 238 10.06 -10.69 -24.53
C SER A 238 10.08 -10.60 -23.00
N TYR A 239 9.32 -9.65 -22.46
CA TYR A 239 9.12 -9.52 -21.01
C TYR A 239 7.89 -10.29 -20.52
N LEU A 240 7.96 -10.79 -19.30
CA LEU A 240 6.82 -11.28 -18.52
C LEU A 240 6.18 -10.09 -17.78
N ILE A 241 4.90 -9.85 -18.03
CA ILE A 241 4.22 -8.63 -17.59
C ILE A 241 3.18 -8.95 -16.53
N SER A 242 3.14 -8.17 -15.45
CA SER A 242 2.08 -8.31 -14.45
C SER A 242 0.77 -7.61 -14.88
N THR A 243 -0.34 -8.01 -14.27
CA THR A 243 -1.52 -7.15 -14.16
C THR A 243 -1.16 -5.86 -13.41
N PRO A 244 -1.99 -4.80 -13.51
CA PRO A 244 -1.98 -3.76 -12.48
C PRO A 244 -2.09 -4.39 -11.08
N ALA A 245 -1.34 -3.86 -10.13
CA ALA A 245 -1.41 -4.27 -8.74
C ALA A 245 -2.47 -3.41 -8.03
N VAL A 246 -3.57 -4.02 -7.63
CA VAL A 246 -4.65 -3.32 -6.93
C VAL A 246 -4.43 -3.30 -5.43
N ALA A 247 -4.94 -2.27 -4.74
CA ALA A 247 -4.94 -2.23 -3.29
C ALA A 247 -5.83 -3.35 -2.70
N ARG A 248 -5.69 -3.61 -1.39
CA ARG A 248 -6.55 -4.58 -0.70
C ARG A 248 -8.02 -4.15 -0.83
N GLY A 249 -8.83 -5.06 -1.39
CA GLY A 249 -10.23 -4.80 -1.73
C GLY A 249 -10.49 -4.41 -3.20
N GLY A 250 -9.45 -4.16 -3.99
CA GLY A 250 -9.56 -3.77 -5.41
C GLY A 250 -9.78 -4.92 -6.40
N LYS A 251 -10.10 -6.14 -5.94
CA LYS A 251 -10.27 -7.32 -6.82
C LYS A 251 -11.30 -7.10 -7.93
N GLN A 252 -12.42 -6.44 -7.61
CA GLN A 252 -13.46 -6.14 -8.61
C GLN A 252 -12.92 -5.23 -9.71
N TRP A 253 -12.15 -4.19 -9.37
CA TRP A 253 -11.51 -3.32 -10.36
C TRP A 253 -10.62 -4.14 -11.30
N LEU A 254 -9.87 -5.11 -10.77
CA LEU A 254 -9.01 -5.97 -11.59
C LEU A 254 -9.81 -6.91 -12.50
N GLN A 255 -10.94 -7.45 -12.04
CA GLN A 255 -11.86 -8.24 -12.87
C GLN A 255 -12.46 -7.38 -14.00
N ASP A 256 -12.81 -6.13 -13.71
CA ASP A 256 -13.31 -5.18 -14.70
C ASP A 256 -12.22 -4.84 -15.73
N TRP A 257 -10.96 -4.73 -15.29
CA TRP A 257 -9.81 -4.52 -16.18
C TRP A 257 -9.59 -5.73 -17.10
N VAL A 258 -9.63 -6.95 -16.58
CA VAL A 258 -9.53 -8.19 -17.39
C VAL A 258 -10.68 -8.25 -18.41
N THR A 259 -11.89 -7.87 -18.01
CA THR A 259 -13.04 -7.79 -18.91
C THR A 259 -12.83 -6.75 -20.02
N ALA A 260 -12.40 -5.54 -19.65
CA ALA A 260 -12.10 -4.45 -20.58
C ALA A 260 -10.94 -4.78 -21.54
N CYS A 261 -10.00 -5.60 -21.11
CA CYS A 261 -8.94 -6.12 -21.97
C CYS A 261 -9.48 -6.94 -23.14
N ALA A 262 -10.64 -7.60 -23.00
CA ALA A 262 -11.28 -8.39 -24.07
C ALA A 262 -10.31 -9.36 -24.79
N GLY A 263 -9.40 -9.98 -24.02
CA GLY A 263 -8.36 -10.89 -24.53
C GLY A 263 -7.16 -10.22 -25.23
N LYS A 264 -7.08 -8.88 -25.25
CA LYS A 264 -6.03 -8.12 -25.96
C LYS A 264 -4.86 -7.66 -25.08
N CYS A 265 -5.05 -7.60 -23.76
CA CYS A 265 -3.94 -7.29 -22.85
C CYS A 265 -3.03 -8.51 -22.70
N LYS A 266 -1.72 -8.30 -22.85
CA LYS A 266 -0.71 -9.32 -22.55
C LYS A 266 -0.27 -9.19 -21.10
N TYR A 267 -0.57 -10.21 -20.31
CA TYR A 267 -0.08 -10.36 -18.93
C TYR A 267 0.14 -11.83 -18.60
N ASP A 268 1.20 -12.08 -17.84
CA ASP A 268 1.72 -13.40 -17.49
C ASP A 268 1.56 -13.67 -15.99
N ILE A 269 1.54 -12.61 -15.19
CA ILE A 269 1.55 -12.61 -13.72
C ILE A 269 0.37 -11.79 -13.21
N VAL A 270 -0.19 -12.18 -12.06
CA VAL A 270 -1.18 -11.38 -11.33
C VAL A 270 -0.50 -10.75 -10.12
N SER A 271 -0.38 -9.43 -10.12
CA SER A 271 0.17 -8.68 -8.98
C SER A 271 -0.96 -8.12 -8.12
N PHE A 272 -0.76 -8.12 -6.81
CA PHE A 272 -1.71 -7.59 -5.84
C PHE A 272 -0.99 -7.11 -4.58
N HIS A 273 -1.63 -6.19 -3.86
CA HIS A 273 -1.14 -5.68 -2.58
C HIS A 273 -2.00 -6.18 -1.43
N PHE A 274 -1.39 -6.35 -0.26
CA PHE A 274 -2.11 -6.65 0.96
C PHE A 274 -1.54 -5.89 2.16
N TYR A 275 -2.33 -5.00 2.70
CA TYR A 275 -2.04 -4.30 3.95
C TYR A 275 -3.06 -4.74 5.00
N GLY A 276 -2.61 -5.45 6.03
CA GLY A 276 -3.46 -5.95 7.12
C GLY A 276 -2.67 -6.69 8.18
N THR A 277 -3.32 -7.02 9.30
CA THR A 277 -2.63 -7.60 10.48
C THR A 277 -2.97 -9.07 10.73
N ASP A 278 -3.74 -9.70 9.84
CA ASP A 278 -4.19 -11.10 9.96
C ASP A 278 -3.62 -11.94 8.82
N ALA A 279 -2.74 -12.90 9.16
CA ALA A 279 -2.06 -13.74 8.19
C ALA A 279 -3.01 -14.71 7.49
N ASP A 280 -4.03 -15.22 8.20
CA ASP A 280 -5.01 -16.15 7.62
C ASP A 280 -5.90 -15.44 6.60
N ASP A 281 -6.16 -14.15 6.82
CA ASP A 281 -6.86 -13.31 5.85
C ASP A 281 -6.02 -13.09 4.59
N LEU A 282 -4.72 -12.78 4.71
CA LEU A 282 -3.83 -12.67 3.55
C LEU A 282 -3.79 -13.99 2.75
N ILE A 283 -3.64 -15.12 3.44
CA ILE A 283 -3.63 -16.44 2.82
C ILE A 283 -4.94 -16.72 2.07
N THR A 284 -6.07 -16.41 2.70
CA THR A 284 -7.40 -16.56 2.08
C THR A 284 -7.54 -15.66 0.85
N TYR A 285 -7.08 -14.41 0.96
CA TYR A 285 -7.09 -13.44 -0.12
C TYR A 285 -6.24 -13.88 -1.32
N ALA A 286 -5.05 -14.41 -1.07
CA ALA A 286 -4.18 -14.93 -2.12
C ALA A 286 -4.80 -16.15 -2.83
N LYS A 287 -5.40 -17.09 -2.08
CA LYS A 287 -6.11 -18.24 -2.68
C LYS A 287 -7.29 -17.80 -3.56
N ASP A 288 -8.03 -16.79 -3.14
CA ASP A 288 -9.14 -16.21 -3.91
C ASP A 288 -8.66 -15.52 -5.20
N PHE A 289 -7.56 -14.77 -5.14
CA PHE A 289 -6.91 -14.21 -6.35
C PHE A 289 -6.48 -15.31 -7.31
N TYR A 290 -5.80 -16.34 -6.81
CA TYR A 290 -5.34 -17.45 -7.64
C TYR A 290 -6.52 -18.18 -8.29
N SER A 291 -7.59 -18.46 -7.53
CA SER A 291 -8.80 -19.09 -8.06
C SER A 291 -9.52 -18.24 -9.11
N THR A 292 -9.46 -16.91 -8.99
CA THR A 292 -10.15 -15.99 -9.90
C THR A 292 -9.40 -15.82 -11.22
N PHE A 293 -8.09 -15.63 -11.16
CA PHE A 293 -7.29 -15.24 -12.33
C PHE A 293 -6.44 -16.40 -12.91
N ASN A 294 -6.28 -17.49 -12.17
CA ASN A 294 -5.63 -18.74 -12.58
C ASN A 294 -4.26 -18.54 -13.27
N LYS A 295 -3.42 -17.69 -12.66
CA LYS A 295 -2.06 -17.35 -13.09
C LYS A 295 -1.16 -17.21 -11.87
N PRO A 296 0.17 -17.33 -12.03
CA PRO A 296 1.09 -17.11 -10.93
C PRO A 296 0.94 -15.73 -10.31
N LEU A 297 0.97 -15.69 -8.98
CA LEU A 297 0.78 -14.48 -8.20
C LEU A 297 2.11 -13.87 -7.76
N TRP A 298 2.16 -12.54 -7.77
CA TRP A 298 3.21 -11.76 -7.14
C TRP A 298 2.61 -10.83 -6.08
N LEU A 299 2.99 -11.02 -4.82
CA LEU A 299 2.61 -10.17 -3.71
C LEU A 299 3.61 -9.00 -3.62
N THR A 300 3.42 -7.99 -4.47
CA THR A 300 4.43 -6.94 -4.69
C THR A 300 4.55 -5.97 -3.54
N GLU A 301 3.48 -5.78 -2.76
CA GLU A 301 3.50 -5.02 -1.52
C GLU A 301 2.67 -5.71 -0.45
N TRP A 302 3.27 -5.85 0.72
CA TRP A 302 2.58 -6.28 1.92
C TRP A 302 3.33 -5.87 3.17
N ASP A 303 2.58 -5.56 4.22
CA ASP A 303 3.11 -5.34 5.55
C ASP A 303 2.06 -5.72 6.62
N CYS A 304 2.41 -5.51 7.89
CA CYS A 304 1.52 -5.69 9.04
C CYS A 304 0.97 -4.33 9.52
N THR A 305 0.29 -3.61 8.63
CA THR A 305 -0.45 -2.37 8.89
C THR A 305 -1.90 -2.51 8.44
N ASP A 306 -2.85 -2.17 9.30
CA ASP A 306 -4.23 -1.95 8.89
C ASP A 306 -4.51 -0.45 8.81
N TYR A 307 -4.48 0.10 7.60
CA TYR A 307 -4.74 1.51 7.34
C TYR A 307 -6.19 1.94 7.65
N SER A 308 -7.13 1.01 7.76
CA SER A 308 -8.52 1.33 8.10
C SER A 308 -8.69 1.63 9.59
N SER A 309 -7.95 0.93 10.44
CA SER A 309 -7.93 1.14 11.90
C SER A 309 -6.77 2.01 12.38
N GLY A 310 -5.74 2.19 11.54
CA GLY A 310 -4.48 2.82 11.91
C GLY A 310 -3.57 1.92 12.75
N GLN A 311 -3.87 0.63 12.85
CA GLN A 311 -3.06 -0.32 13.60
C GLN A 311 -1.76 -0.61 12.84
N VAL A 312 -0.63 -0.47 13.52
CA VAL A 312 0.69 -0.91 13.07
C VAL A 312 1.15 -2.01 14.02
N CYS A 313 1.53 -3.17 13.49
CA CYS A 313 2.02 -4.28 14.28
C CYS A 313 3.31 -3.93 15.02
N THR A 314 3.49 -4.47 16.22
CA THR A 314 4.79 -4.50 16.89
C THR A 314 5.78 -5.39 16.14
N LEU A 315 7.07 -5.30 16.50
CA LEU A 315 8.11 -6.17 15.92
C LEU A 315 7.74 -7.67 16.00
N ASP A 316 7.29 -8.14 17.17
CA ASP A 316 6.96 -9.55 17.36
C ASP A 316 5.73 -9.97 16.56
N GLN A 317 4.73 -9.08 16.44
CA GLN A 317 3.54 -9.31 15.61
C GLN A 317 3.92 -9.36 14.12
N ALA A 318 4.76 -8.44 13.66
CA ALA A 318 5.25 -8.42 12.28
C ALA A 318 6.05 -9.70 11.95
N LYS A 319 6.93 -10.16 12.85
CA LYS A 319 7.66 -11.43 12.68
C LYS A 319 6.74 -12.64 12.61
N ALA A 320 5.75 -12.72 13.50
CA ALA A 320 4.78 -13.82 13.48
C ALA A 320 3.96 -13.82 12.19
N PHE A 321 3.48 -12.65 11.76
CA PHE A 321 2.75 -12.48 10.51
C PHE A 321 3.60 -12.87 9.29
N MET A 322 4.85 -12.40 9.20
CA MET A 322 5.79 -12.79 8.13
C MET A 322 6.00 -14.30 8.09
N THR A 323 6.28 -14.92 9.23
CA THR A 323 6.57 -16.36 9.32
C THR A 323 5.39 -17.17 8.82
N THR A 324 4.18 -16.90 9.31
CA THR A 324 2.98 -17.63 8.90
C THR A 324 2.72 -17.51 7.41
N VAL A 325 2.84 -16.31 6.84
CA VAL A 325 2.59 -16.07 5.41
C VAL A 325 3.68 -16.71 4.54
N ILE A 326 4.95 -16.56 4.90
CA ILE A 326 6.08 -17.10 4.12
C ILE A 326 6.12 -18.63 4.21
N ASP A 327 5.88 -19.22 5.38
CA ASP A 327 5.76 -20.68 5.54
C ASP A 327 4.63 -21.24 4.65
N TRP A 328 3.50 -20.52 4.57
CA TRP A 328 2.43 -20.87 3.64
C TRP A 328 2.87 -20.74 2.19
N ILE A 329 3.51 -19.64 1.78
CA ILE A 329 4.02 -19.43 0.41
C ILE A 329 5.02 -20.53 0.02
N GLU A 330 5.97 -20.89 0.89
CA GLU A 330 6.97 -21.94 0.61
C GLU A 330 6.38 -23.36 0.69
N GLY A 331 5.24 -23.53 1.37
CA GLY A 331 4.50 -24.78 1.50
C GLY A 331 3.31 -24.90 0.53
N GLU A 332 2.09 -24.80 1.05
CA GLU A 332 0.84 -25.00 0.29
C GLU A 332 0.70 -23.98 -0.87
N GLY A 333 1.17 -22.76 -0.66
CA GLY A 333 1.11 -21.65 -1.60
C GLY A 333 2.18 -21.68 -2.71
N ALA A 334 3.10 -22.65 -2.72
CA ALA A 334 4.28 -22.64 -3.60
C ALA A 334 3.93 -22.70 -5.09
N SER A 335 2.79 -23.29 -5.45
CA SER A 335 2.29 -23.27 -6.83
C SER A 335 1.50 -22.01 -7.19
N MET A 336 1.16 -21.18 -6.19
CA MET A 336 0.32 -19.98 -6.36
C MET A 336 1.15 -18.71 -6.38
N VAL A 337 1.97 -18.48 -5.34
CA VAL A 337 2.74 -17.25 -5.15
C VAL A 337 4.20 -17.49 -5.51
N GLN A 338 4.69 -16.81 -6.54
CA GLN A 338 6.08 -16.98 -7.03
C GLN A 338 7.06 -16.00 -6.41
N ARG A 339 6.61 -14.77 -6.12
CA ARG A 339 7.44 -13.70 -5.58
C ARG A 339 6.65 -12.83 -4.61
N TYR A 340 7.35 -12.31 -3.61
CA TYR A 340 6.78 -11.40 -2.63
C TYR A 340 7.81 -10.36 -2.20
N SER A 341 7.35 -9.17 -1.85
CA SER A 341 8.20 -8.06 -1.43
C SER A 341 7.56 -7.32 -0.26
N TRP A 342 8.16 -7.41 0.93
CA TRP A 342 7.66 -6.69 2.09
C TRP A 342 7.84 -5.18 1.91
N PHE A 343 6.82 -4.41 2.27
CA PHE A 343 6.85 -2.95 2.22
C PHE A 343 7.47 -2.40 3.51
N GLY A 344 8.73 -1.95 3.47
CA GLY A 344 9.35 -1.40 4.67
C GLY A 344 10.84 -1.06 4.61
N ASP A 345 11.54 -1.18 3.48
CA ASP A 345 12.94 -0.73 3.35
C ASP A 345 13.02 0.79 3.23
N PHE A 346 12.62 1.49 4.30
CA PHE A 346 12.63 2.94 4.35
C PHE A 346 13.16 3.43 5.70
N PRO A 347 14.24 4.22 5.74
CA PRO A 347 14.76 4.78 7.00
C PRO A 347 13.73 5.61 7.78
N LYS A 348 12.74 6.19 7.07
CA LYS A 348 11.63 6.94 7.67
C LYS A 348 10.69 6.08 8.52
N MET A 349 10.67 4.75 8.31
CA MET A 349 9.91 3.77 9.10
C MET A 349 10.77 3.11 10.18
N SER A 350 11.95 3.65 10.50
CA SER A 350 12.88 3.05 11.46
C SER A 350 12.34 2.95 12.89
N THR A 351 11.28 3.69 13.21
CA THR A 351 10.56 3.62 14.49
C THR A 351 9.33 2.72 14.46
N ASP A 352 8.94 2.23 13.28
CA ASP A 352 7.71 1.47 13.10
C ASP A 352 8.01 -0.02 13.33
N GLY A 353 7.08 -0.74 13.97
CA GLY A 353 7.28 -2.16 14.30
C GLY A 353 7.35 -3.08 13.08
N ASN A 354 6.94 -2.60 11.91
CA ASN A 354 6.94 -3.27 10.61
C ASN A 354 7.97 -2.70 9.60
N GLY A 355 8.77 -1.70 9.98
CA GLY A 355 9.84 -1.17 9.14
C GLY A 355 11.05 -2.12 9.08
N LEU A 356 11.74 -2.20 7.93
CA LEU A 356 12.89 -3.09 7.72
C LEU A 356 14.25 -2.39 7.90
N ALA A 357 14.29 -1.06 7.83
CA ALA A 357 15.53 -0.29 7.85
C ALA A 357 15.72 0.51 9.15
N ASN A 358 16.96 0.66 9.58
CA ASN A 358 17.38 1.66 10.56
C ASN A 358 17.39 3.06 9.92
N ALA A 359 17.53 4.11 10.74
CA ALA A 359 17.60 5.49 10.25
C ALA A 359 18.80 5.76 9.33
N ASP A 360 19.84 4.93 9.36
CA ASP A 360 21.00 4.97 8.47
C ASP A 360 20.83 4.12 7.18
N GLY A 361 19.67 3.46 7.00
CA GLY A 361 19.37 2.59 5.88
C GLY A 361 19.93 1.17 5.96
N SER A 362 20.60 0.79 7.06
CA SER A 362 21.01 -0.60 7.28
C SER A 362 19.82 -1.48 7.70
N PRO A 363 19.83 -2.80 7.45
CA PRO A 363 18.75 -3.68 7.86
C PRO A 363 18.65 -3.75 9.40
N ASN A 364 17.45 -3.45 9.92
CA ASN A 364 17.14 -3.56 11.34
C ASN A 364 16.81 -5.02 11.74
N ALA A 365 16.36 -5.26 12.96
CA ALA A 365 16.04 -6.60 13.46
C ALA A 365 14.93 -7.32 12.67
N LEU A 366 13.96 -6.58 12.10
CA LEU A 366 12.95 -7.13 11.20
C LEU A 366 13.49 -7.32 9.80
N GLY A 367 14.26 -6.36 9.27
CA GLY A 367 14.92 -6.45 7.97
C GLY A 367 15.83 -7.67 7.83
N GLN A 368 16.67 -7.92 8.83
CA GLN A 368 17.53 -9.11 8.89
C GLN A 368 16.72 -10.41 8.97
N TYR A 369 15.59 -10.38 9.68
CA TYR A 369 14.70 -11.52 9.81
C TYR A 369 14.02 -11.84 8.47
N TYR A 370 13.40 -10.84 7.85
CA TYR A 370 12.66 -10.97 6.60
C TYR A 370 13.50 -11.58 5.47
N VAL A 371 14.72 -11.08 5.26
CA VAL A 371 15.55 -11.58 4.15
C VAL A 371 16.14 -12.95 4.40
N ALA A 372 16.18 -13.43 5.64
CA ALA A 372 16.70 -14.75 6.00
C ALA A 372 15.59 -15.83 6.10
N LEU A 373 14.33 -15.40 6.23
CA LEU A 373 13.15 -16.25 5.99
C LEU A 373 13.07 -16.65 4.53
#